data_AF-A0A644ZV18-F1
#
_entry.id   AF-A0A644ZV18-F1
#
_cell.length_a   1.000
_cell.length_b   1.000
_cell.length_c   1.000
_cell.angle_alpha   90.00
_cell.angle_beta   90.00
_cell.angle_gamma   90.00
#
_symmetry.space_group_name_H-M   'P 1'
#
loop_
_entity.id
_entity.type
_entity.pdbx_description
1 polymer ?
#
loop_
_entity_poly.entity_id
_entity_poly.type
_entity_poly.pdbx_seq_one_letter_code
_entity_poly.pdbx_strand_id
1 'polypeptide(L)'
;MNFLEDLYYGNINPTEKCFDRKSEYAKHAKIVVDSEEELTAFLNALPHAEKEQHILSQMINSQSEITQFSEFERFIEGFRYGASIMLETFILPQQNVIRDI
;
A
#
# COMPACT_ATOMS: atom_id res chain seq x y z
N MET A 1 -12.17 -14.94 -19.92
CA MET A 1 -12.28 -13.65 -19.20
C MET A 1 -11.11 -12.80 -19.64
N ASN A 2 -11.39 -11.57 -20.06
CA ASN A 2 -10.39 -10.62 -20.55
C ASN A 2 -10.04 -9.68 -19.40
N PHE A 3 -8.77 -9.60 -19.03
CA PHE A 3 -8.29 -8.82 -17.87
C PHE A 3 -8.78 -7.36 -17.90
N LEU A 4 -8.85 -6.74 -19.07
CA LEU A 4 -9.31 -5.35 -19.22
C LEU A 4 -10.81 -5.18 -18.99
N GLU A 5 -11.62 -6.16 -19.36
CA GLU A 5 -13.06 -6.14 -19.09
C GLU A 5 -13.30 -6.31 -17.59
N ASP A 6 -12.57 -7.22 -16.95
CA ASP A 6 -12.66 -7.43 -15.49
C ASP A 6 -12.17 -6.22 -14.70
N LEU A 7 -11.14 -5.53 -15.19
CA LEU A 7 -10.71 -4.25 -14.62
C LEU A 7 -11.75 -3.15 -14.83
N TYR A 8 -12.35 -3.04 -16.02
CA TYR A 8 -13.36 -2.04 -16.34
C TYR A 8 -14.62 -2.18 -15.47
N TYR A 9 -15.09 -3.41 -15.27
CA TYR A 9 -16.25 -3.69 -14.41
C TYR A 9 -15.92 -3.67 -12.92
N GLY A 10 -14.66 -3.46 -12.53
CA GLY A 10 -14.24 -3.45 -11.12
C GLY A 10 -14.19 -4.83 -10.47
N ASN A 11 -14.22 -5.91 -11.26
CA ASN A 11 -14.03 -7.28 -10.76
C ASN A 11 -12.61 -7.51 -10.26
N ILE A 12 -11.64 -6.74 -10.76
CA ILE A 12 -10.28 -6.67 -10.24
C ILE A 12 -10.15 -5.36 -9.48
N ASN A 13 -10.08 -5.45 -8.16
CA ASN A 13 -9.77 -4.32 -7.30
C ASN A 13 -8.32 -4.40 -6.79
N PRO A 14 -7.38 -3.65 -7.36
CA PRO A 14 -5.97 -3.77 -7.00
C PRO A 14 -5.63 -3.24 -5.60
N THR A 15 -6.51 -2.42 -5.02
CA THR A 15 -6.35 -1.89 -3.67
C THR A 15 -6.94 -2.82 -2.61
N GLU A 16 -7.79 -3.76 -3.02
CA GLU A 16 -8.35 -4.79 -2.14
C GLU A 16 -7.30 -5.88 -1.88
N LYS A 17 -6.33 -5.55 -1.02
CA LYS A 17 -5.34 -6.51 -0.56
C LYS A 17 -5.97 -7.41 0.50
N CYS A 18 -6.46 -8.57 0.08
CA CYS A 18 -6.68 -9.67 0.99
C CYS A 18 -5.30 -10.22 1.44
N PHE A 19 -4.92 -9.97 2.69
CA PHE A 19 -3.76 -10.59 3.29
C PHE A 19 -4.16 -11.84 4.06
N ASP A 20 -3.31 -12.86 4.05
CA ASP A 20 -3.54 -14.05 4.89
C ASP A 20 -3.50 -13.62 6.36
N ARG A 21 -4.56 -13.94 7.12
CA ARG A 21 -4.66 -13.65 8.56
C ARG A 21 -3.56 -14.33 9.38
N LYS A 22 -2.88 -15.34 8.85
CA LYS A 22 -1.73 -16.00 9.47
C LYS A 22 -0.38 -15.40 9.06
N SER A 23 -0.36 -14.44 8.14
CA SER A 23 0.86 -13.79 7.68
C SER A 23 1.52 -12.94 8.77
N GLU A 24 2.82 -12.69 8.64
CA GLU A 24 3.53 -11.73 9.49
C GLU A 24 2.94 -10.33 9.37
N TYR A 25 2.45 -9.95 8.18
CA TYR A 25 1.72 -8.69 7.99
C TYR A 25 0.49 -8.61 8.90
N ALA A 26 -0.34 -9.65 8.94
CA ALA A 26 -1.52 -9.69 9.80
C ALA A 26 -1.15 -9.57 11.29
N LYS A 27 -0.04 -10.19 11.72
CA LYS A 27 0.45 -10.11 13.09
C LYS A 27 0.86 -8.67 13.43
N HIS A 28 1.64 -8.03 12.58
CA HIS A 28 2.08 -6.66 12.81
C HIS A 28 0.93 -5.65 12.71
N ALA A 29 0.02 -5.82 11.76
CA ALA A 29 -1.19 -5.00 11.66
C ALA A 29 -2.03 -5.10 12.93
N LYS A 30 -2.20 -6.32 13.47
CA LYS A 30 -2.87 -6.52 14.75
C LYS A 30 -2.16 -5.82 15.90
N ILE A 31 -0.83 -5.92 16.00
CA ILE A 31 -0.06 -5.22 17.04
C ILE A 31 -0.28 -3.71 16.97
N VAL A 32 -0.32 -3.13 15.76
CA VAL A 32 -0.60 -1.69 15.59
C VAL A 32 -1.97 -1.32 16.13
N VAL A 33 -3.01 -2.07 15.73
CA VAL A 33 -4.39 -1.83 16.19
C VAL A 33 -4.50 -1.98 17.70
N ASP A 34 -4.01 -3.10 18.25
CA ASP A 34 -4.09 -3.37 19.69
C ASP A 34 -3.33 -2.29 20.50
N SER A 35 -2.17 -1.84 20.01
CA SER A 35 -1.38 -0.78 20.67
C SER A 35 -2.05 0.59 20.59
N GLU A 36 -2.69 0.91 19.46
CA GLU A 36 -3.44 2.15 19.27
C GLU A 36 -4.64 2.21 20.21
N GLU A 37 -5.40 1.11 20.31
CA GLU A 37 -6.54 0.98 21.22
C GLU A 37 -6.11 1.13 22.68
N GLU A 38 -5.04 0.43 23.10
CA GLU A 38 -4.52 0.50 24.47
C GLU A 38 -4.04 1.91 24.82
N LEU A 39 -3.28 2.55 23.92
CA LEU A 39 -2.77 3.91 24.14
C LEU A 39 -3.91 4.94 24.18
N THR A 40 -4.90 4.80 23.30
CA THR A 40 -6.08 5.67 23.29
C THR A 40 -6.90 5.52 24.56
N ALA A 41 -7.12 4.28 25.03
CA ALA A 41 -7.82 4.01 26.28
C ALA A 41 -7.06 4.60 27.49
N PHE A 42 -5.73 4.47 27.51
CA PHE A 42 -4.88 5.05 28.55
C PHE A 42 -5.00 6.58 28.60
N LEU A 43 -4.91 7.25 27.45
CA LEU A 43 -5.04 8.71 27.37
C LEU A 43 -6.45 9.20 27.73
N ASN A 44 -7.49 8.43 27.43
CA ASN A 44 -8.87 8.75 27.81
C ASN A 44 -9.11 8.64 29.32
N ALA A 45 -8.37 7.77 30.02
CA ALA A 45 -8.48 7.60 31.46
C ALA A 45 -7.74 8.70 32.26
N LEU A 46 -6.83 9.44 31.63
CA LEU A 46 -6.08 10.52 32.27
C LEU A 46 -6.88 11.84 32.29
N PRO A 47 -6.97 12.53 33.44
CA PRO A 47 -7.56 13.87 33.49
C PRO A 47 -6.67 14.87 32.74
N HIS A 48 -7.31 15.78 31.99
CA HIS A 48 -6.66 16.87 31.23
C HIS A 48 -5.70 16.45 30.10
N ALA A 49 -5.87 15.25 29.52
CA ALA A 49 -5.02 14.74 28.42
C ALA A 49 -5.53 15.06 26.99
N GLU A 50 -6.39 16.08 26.82
CA GLU A 50 -7.02 16.41 25.53
C GLU A 50 -5.99 16.77 24.44
N LYS A 51 -4.89 17.41 24.84
CA LYS A 51 -3.82 17.81 23.91
C LYS A 51 -3.08 16.58 23.37
N GLU A 52 -2.76 15.64 24.25
CA GLU A 52 -2.08 14.39 23.93
C GLU A 52 -2.94 13.51 23.02
N GLN A 53 -4.24 13.41 23.32
CA GLN A 53 -5.21 12.70 22.47
C GLN A 53 -5.30 13.32 21.07
N HIS A 54 -5.31 14.65 20.99
CA HIS A 54 -5.34 15.37 19.72
C HIS A 54 -4.07 15.13 18.90
N ILE A 55 -2.89 15.20 19.53
CA ILE A 55 -1.60 14.93 18.86
C ILE A 55 -1.55 13.48 18.36
N LEU A 56 -1.98 12.52 19.17
CA LEU A 56 -2.04 11.10 18.77
C LEU A 56 -2.95 10.91 17.55
N SER A 57 -4.15 11.49 17.59
CA SER A 57 -5.11 11.41 16.48
C SER A 57 -4.57 12.03 15.20
N GLN A 58 -3.92 13.21 15.30
CA GLN A 58 -3.26 13.83 14.15
C GLN A 58 -2.16 12.94 13.58
N MET A 59 -1.32 12.35 14.43
CA MET A 59 -0.23 11.48 14.00
C MET A 59 -0.75 10.25 13.25
N ILE A 60 -1.76 9.56 13.78
CA ILE A 60 -2.36 8.37 13.16
C ILE A 60 -2.94 8.73 11.79
N ASN A 61 -3.71 9.83 11.72
CA ASN A 61 -4.30 10.29 10.46
C ASN A 61 -3.23 10.61 9.42
N SER A 62 -2.21 11.39 9.79
CA SER A 62 -1.11 11.72 8.88
C SER A 62 -0.33 10.47 8.44
N GLN A 63 -0.10 9.50 9.32
CA GLN A 63 0.58 8.26 8.96
C GLN A 63 -0.24 7.40 7.99
N SER A 64 -1.56 7.36 8.19
CA SER A 64 -2.50 6.71 7.26
C SER A 64 -2.46 7.37 5.88
N GLU A 65 -2.51 8.70 5.82
CA GLU A 65 -2.42 9.45 4.56
C GLU A 65 -1.09 9.19 3.83
N ILE A 66 0.05 9.26 4.53
CA ILE A 66 1.37 8.95 3.96
C ILE A 66 1.39 7.54 3.36
N THR A 67 0.78 6.58 4.05
CA THR A 67 0.71 5.19 3.59
C THR A 67 -0.14 5.10 2.32
N GLN A 68 -1.30 5.74 2.30
CA GLN A 68 -2.18 5.79 1.12
C GLN A 68 -1.50 6.43 -0.10
N PHE A 69 -0.81 7.56 0.09
CA PHE A 69 -0.03 8.20 -0.99
C PHE A 69 1.07 7.27 -1.51
N SER A 70 1.82 6.65 -0.61
CA SER A 70 2.91 5.74 -0.98
C SER A 70 2.39 4.51 -1.74
N GLU A 71 1.25 3.95 -1.32
CA GLU A 71 0.64 2.81 -2.00
C GLU A 71 0.12 3.19 -3.39
N PHE A 72 -0.48 4.38 -3.53
CA PHE A 72 -0.93 4.90 -4.82
C PHE A 72 0.25 5.13 -5.78
N GLU A 73 1.32 5.78 -5.33
CA GLU A 73 2.51 6.01 -6.15
C GLU A 73 3.14 4.70 -6.61
N ARG A 74 3.37 3.76 -5.68
CA ARG A 74 3.94 2.44 -5.99
C ARG A 74 3.06 1.65 -6.97
N PHE A 75 1.75 1.79 -6.85
CA PHE A 75 0.82 1.17 -7.78
C PHE A 75 1.00 1.70 -9.20
N ILE A 76 1.00 3.03 -9.37
CA ILE A 76 1.20 3.66 -10.68
C ILE A 76 2.59 3.32 -11.26
N GLU A 77 3.64 3.37 -10.44
CA GLU A 77 4.99 2.98 -10.85
C GLU A 77 5.04 1.52 -11.32
N GLY A 78 4.41 0.60 -10.59
CA GLY A 78 4.33 -0.81 -10.97
C GLY A 78 3.70 -1.02 -12.35
N PHE A 79 2.60 -0.33 -12.65
CA PHE A 79 1.96 -0.38 -13.97
C PHE A 79 2.85 0.19 -15.08
N ARG A 80 3.50 1.32 -14.81
CA ARG A 80 4.43 1.94 -15.77
C ARG A 80 5.61 1.03 -16.06
N TYR A 81 6.22 0.45 -15.03
CA TYR A 81 7.32 -0.51 -15.20
C TYR A 81 6.88 -1.75 -15.95
N GLY A 82 5.71 -2.32 -15.63
CA GLY A 82 5.16 -3.46 -16.36
C GLY A 82 5.00 -3.18 -17.85
N ALA A 83 4.45 -2.01 -18.21
CA ALA A 83 4.32 -1.59 -19.60
C ALA A 83 5.68 -1.38 -20.29
N SER A 84 6.64 -0.72 -19.62
CA SER A 84 8.00 -0.52 -20.15
C SER A 84 8.72 -1.84 -20.41
N ILE A 85 8.66 -2.79 -19.48
CA ILE A 85 9.27 -4.12 -19.65
C ILE A 85 8.66 -4.85 -20.85
N MET A 86 7.33 -4.82 -21.00
CA MET A 86 6.65 -5.44 -22.14
C MET A 86 7.06 -4.81 -23.48
N LEU A 87 7.14 -3.48 -23.54
CA LEU A 87 7.59 -2.75 -24.72
C LEU A 87 9.03 -3.13 -25.10
N GLU A 88 9.94 -3.15 -24.13
CA GLU A 88 11.34 -3.54 -24.35
C GLU A 88 11.51 -4.99 -24.78
N THR A 89 10.68 -5.90 -24.26
CA THR A 89 10.80 -7.34 -24.53
C THR A 89 10.21 -7.71 -25.89
N PHE A 90 9.05 -7.16 -26.25
CA PHE A 90 8.23 -7.66 -27.35
C PHE A 90 8.10 -6.71 -28.54
N ILE A 91 8.35 -5.41 -28.35
CA ILE A 91 8.07 -4.39 -29.37
C ILE A 91 9.34 -3.70 -29.85
N LEU A 92 10.24 -3.34 -28.92
CA LEU A 92 11.48 -2.68 -29.27
C LEU A 92 12.48 -3.71 -29.83
N PRO A 93 13.16 -3.40 -30.94
CA PRO A 93 14.17 -4.30 -31.49
C PRO A 93 15.28 -4.48 -30.46
N GLN A 94 15.67 -5.74 -30.23
CA GLN A 94 16.83 -6.04 -29.40
C GLN A 94 18.05 -5.32 -30.01
N GLN A 95 18.52 -4.27 -29.34
CA GLN A 95 19.87 -3.79 -29.62
C GLN A 95 20.80 -4.89 -29.14
N ASN A 96 21.48 -5.57 -30.07
CA ASN A 96 22.47 -6.58 -29.74
C ASN A 96 23.45 -6.00 -28.70
N VAL A 97 23.34 -6.50 -27.46
CA VAL A 97 24.18 -6.05 -26.34
C VAL A 97 25.61 -6.57 -26.53
N ILE A 98 25.78 -7.68 -27.24
CA ILE A 98 27.06 -8.19 -27.69
C ILE A 98 27.29 -7.70 -29.12
N ARG A 99 28.31 -6.84 -29.31
CA ARG A 99 28.72 -6.33 -30.62
C ARG A 99 29.81 -7.17 -31.31
N ASP A 100 30.24 -8.28 -30.70
CA ASP A 100 31.33 -9.11 -31.20
C ASP A 100 30.90 -10.57 -31.37
N ILE A 101 30.23 -10.91 -32.48
CA ILE A 101 30.49 -12.05 -33.38
C ILE A 101 30.00 -11.66 -34.79
#